data_AF-X6LMU8-F1
#
_entry.id   AF-X6LMU8-F1
#
_cell.length_a   1.000
_cell.length_b   1.000
_cell.length_c   1.000
_cell.angle_alpha   90.00
_cell.angle_beta   90.00
_cell.angle_gamma   90.00
#
_symmetry.space_group_name_H-M   'P 1'
#
loop_
_entity.id
_entity.type
_entity.pdbx_description
1 polymer ?
#
loop_
_entity_poly.entity_id
_entity_poly.type
_entity_poly.pdbx_seq_one_letter_code
_entity_poly.pdbx_strand_id
1 'polypeptide(L)'
;MLALKSVGHLKTMETLHENEIEQLSFHHQKFLDIFHNKSYPDIKFKSTSISLSDANALIEAYVLLNKNSWMKGVKDVETILFQKSNYIHSLSYWHQDILNRKRTLLDFSYFSTPTTCFMLRYLMTFQRKELKIKFKNGQD
;
A
#
# COMPACT_ATOMS: atom_id res chain seq x y z
N MET A 1 -9.25 -2.10 -12.46
CA MET A 1 -9.70 -0.70 -12.63
C MET A 1 -10.80 -0.45 -11.62
N LEU A 2 -10.43 0.12 -10.48
CA LEU A 2 -11.38 0.59 -9.48
C LEU A 2 -12.41 1.56 -10.07
N ALA A 3 -13.68 1.38 -9.70
CA ALA A 3 -14.74 2.26 -10.15
C ALA A 3 -14.53 3.69 -9.62
N LEU A 4 -14.87 4.71 -10.42
CA LEU A 4 -14.74 6.14 -10.08
C LEU A 4 -15.25 6.47 -8.66
N LYS A 5 -16.33 5.82 -8.21
CA LYS A 5 -16.89 5.97 -6.87
C LYS A 5 -15.91 5.61 -5.75
N SER A 6 -15.12 4.56 -5.91
CA SER A 6 -14.10 4.17 -4.91
C SER A 6 -12.95 5.17 -4.83
N VAL A 7 -12.50 5.68 -5.98
CA VAL A 7 -11.47 6.73 -6.05
C VAL A 7 -11.96 8.00 -5.35
N GLY A 8 -13.24 8.34 -5.51
CA GLY A 8 -13.86 9.46 -4.79
C GLY A 8 -13.73 9.32 -3.26
N HIS A 9 -14.05 8.14 -2.70
CA HIS A 9 -13.89 7.91 -1.26
C HIS A 9 -12.43 8.02 -0.80
N LEU A 10 -11.50 7.45 -1.57
CA LEU A 10 -10.07 7.52 -1.25
C LEU A 10 -9.58 8.98 -1.23
N LYS A 11 -9.98 9.78 -2.23
CA LYS A 11 -9.66 11.22 -2.28
C LYS A 11 -10.27 12.01 -1.14
N THR A 12 -11.49 11.69 -0.71
CA THR A 12 -12.05 12.31 0.49
C THR A 12 -11.22 11.97 1.74
N MET A 13 -10.78 10.72 1.90
CA MET A 13 -9.92 10.34 3.04
C MET A 13 -8.58 11.09 3.04
N GLU A 14 -8.03 11.38 1.86
CA GLU A 14 -6.81 12.17 1.72
C GLU A 14 -6.98 13.60 2.27
N THR A 15 -8.13 14.23 2.00
CA THR A 15 -8.42 15.62 2.42
C THR A 15 -8.91 15.78 3.85
N LEU A 16 -9.49 14.74 4.47
CA LEU A 16 -9.96 14.79 5.85
C LEU A 16 -8.80 15.03 6.82
N HIS A 17 -9.06 15.56 8.01
CA HIS A 17 -8.07 15.66 9.08
C HIS A 17 -7.89 14.33 9.82
N GLU A 18 -6.77 14.18 10.52
CA GLU A 18 -6.43 12.94 11.22
C GLU A 18 -7.28 12.65 12.48
N ASN A 19 -7.98 13.67 13.00
CA ASN A 19 -8.92 13.58 14.11
C ASN A 19 -10.37 13.28 13.64
N GLU A 20 -10.64 13.33 12.34
CA GLU A 20 -11.93 13.02 11.70
C GLU A 20 -12.14 11.50 11.54
N ILE A 21 -11.97 10.76 12.64
CA ILE A 21 -11.90 9.29 12.66
C ILE A 21 -13.18 8.64 12.13
N GLU A 22 -14.35 9.21 12.46
CA GLU A 22 -15.65 8.68 12.02
C GLU A 22 -15.80 8.81 10.50
N GLN A 23 -15.48 9.98 9.93
CA GLN A 23 -15.54 10.17 8.48
C GLN A 23 -14.49 9.31 7.76
N LEU A 24 -13.25 9.23 8.29
CA LEU A 24 -12.22 8.35 7.75
C LEU A 24 -12.69 6.89 7.71
N SER A 25 -13.28 6.40 8.80
CA SER A 25 -13.80 5.03 8.90
C SER A 25 -14.95 4.79 7.93
N PHE A 26 -15.87 5.77 7.79
CA PHE A 26 -16.97 5.69 6.84
C PHE A 26 -16.47 5.58 5.39
N HIS A 27 -15.58 6.48 4.96
CA HIS A 27 -15.06 6.47 3.60
C HIS A 27 -14.19 5.23 3.33
N HIS A 28 -13.42 4.78 4.32
CA HIS A 28 -12.65 3.54 4.25
C HIS A 28 -13.57 2.33 4.01
N GLN A 29 -14.65 2.19 4.79
CA GLN A 29 -15.58 1.09 4.63
C GLN A 29 -16.26 1.13 3.26
N LYS A 30 -16.66 2.32 2.79
CA LYS A 30 -17.24 2.47 1.44
C LYS A 30 -16.25 2.12 0.33
N PHE A 31 -14.98 2.47 0.49
CA PHE A 31 -13.92 2.02 -0.41
C PHE A 31 -13.83 0.50 -0.43
N LEU A 32 -13.71 -0.16 0.73
CA LEU A 32 -13.59 -1.62 0.84
C LEU A 32 -14.83 -2.34 0.29
N ASP A 33 -16.03 -1.81 0.52
CA ASP A 33 -17.26 -2.39 -0.02
C ASP A 33 -17.26 -2.38 -1.55
N ILE A 34 -16.79 -1.30 -2.18
CA ILE A 34 -16.69 -1.22 -3.64
C ILE A 34 -15.55 -2.11 -4.14
N PHE A 35 -14.41 -2.12 -3.45
CA PHE A 35 -13.25 -2.93 -3.83
C PHE A 35 -13.62 -4.42 -3.81
N HIS A 36 -14.10 -4.93 -2.67
CA HIS A 36 -14.37 -6.36 -2.47
C HIS A 36 -15.67 -6.86 -3.08
N ASN A 37 -16.72 -6.04 -3.20
CA ASN A 37 -18.01 -6.54 -3.70
C ASN A 37 -18.26 -6.23 -5.17
N LYS A 38 -17.60 -5.20 -5.73
CA LYS A 38 -17.85 -4.75 -7.10
C LYS A 38 -16.64 -4.97 -8.01
N SER A 39 -15.47 -4.54 -7.56
CA SER A 39 -14.25 -4.60 -8.39
C SER A 39 -13.67 -6.01 -8.40
N TYR A 40 -13.71 -6.68 -7.25
CA TYR A 40 -13.11 -8.00 -7.04
C TYR A 40 -13.97 -8.91 -6.15
N PRO A 41 -15.21 -9.26 -6.57
CA PRO A 41 -16.14 -10.10 -5.80
C PRO A 41 -15.55 -11.46 -5.40
N ASP A 42 -14.67 -12.00 -6.24
CA ASP A 42 -14.07 -13.32 -6.07
C ASP A 42 -13.05 -13.42 -4.93
N ILE A 43 -12.51 -12.29 -4.44
CA ILE A 43 -11.49 -12.25 -3.36
C ILE A 43 -11.97 -12.93 -2.09
N LYS A 44 -13.27 -12.94 -1.83
CA LYS A 44 -13.85 -13.58 -0.63
C LYS A 44 -13.80 -15.11 -0.69
N PHE A 45 -13.69 -15.69 -1.88
CA PHE A 45 -13.82 -17.12 -2.10
C PHE A 45 -12.51 -17.78 -2.55
N LYS A 46 -11.65 -17.03 -3.27
CA LYS A 46 -10.39 -17.54 -3.83
C LYS A 46 -9.35 -16.44 -3.97
N SER A 47 -8.09 -16.85 -4.05
CA SER A 47 -7.00 -15.95 -4.44
C SER A 47 -7.30 -15.33 -5.80
N THR A 48 -7.25 -14.02 -5.88
CA THR A 48 -7.67 -13.23 -7.04
C THR A 48 -6.57 -12.25 -7.40
N SER A 49 -6.24 -12.17 -8.69
CA SER A 49 -5.25 -11.22 -9.17
C SER A 49 -5.82 -9.80 -9.19
N ILE A 50 -5.08 -8.87 -8.60
CA ILE A 50 -5.39 -7.44 -8.62
C ILE A 50 -4.28 -6.67 -9.33
N SER A 51 -4.63 -5.53 -9.93
CA SER A 51 -3.63 -4.70 -10.62
C SER A 51 -2.71 -4.00 -9.62
N LEU A 52 -1.52 -3.55 -10.07
CA LEU A 52 -0.59 -2.78 -9.25
C LEU A 52 -1.21 -1.52 -8.67
N SER A 53 -1.98 -0.79 -9.48
CA SER A 53 -2.67 0.43 -9.05
C SER A 53 -3.76 0.13 -8.03
N ASP A 54 -4.50 -0.97 -8.22
CA ASP A 54 -5.57 -1.35 -7.30
C ASP A 54 -4.99 -1.88 -5.97
N ALA A 55 -3.83 -2.56 -6.01
CA ALA A 55 -3.07 -2.94 -4.81
C ALA A 55 -2.57 -1.70 -4.03
N ASN A 56 -1.96 -0.71 -4.72
CA ASN A 56 -1.57 0.53 -4.07
C ASN A 56 -2.77 1.28 -3.49
N ALA A 57 -3.90 1.37 -4.20
CA ALA A 57 -5.09 2.04 -3.69
C ALA A 57 -5.65 1.36 -2.43
N LEU A 58 -5.58 0.02 -2.35
CA LEU A 58 -5.96 -0.72 -1.15
C LEU A 58 -5.02 -0.40 0.02
N ILE A 59 -3.70 -0.40 -0.21
CA ILE A 59 -2.71 -0.02 0.80
C ILE A 59 -2.95 1.43 1.27
N GLU A 60 -3.16 2.35 0.33
CA GLU A 60 -3.41 3.76 0.60
C GLU A 60 -4.65 3.95 1.48
N ALA A 61 -5.74 3.20 1.24
CA ALA A 61 -6.93 3.26 2.06
C ALA A 61 -6.63 2.95 3.54
N TYR A 62 -5.82 1.91 3.81
CA TYR A 62 -5.40 1.55 5.17
C TYR A 62 -4.41 2.56 5.77
N VAL A 63 -3.50 3.11 4.96
CA VAL A 63 -2.57 4.18 5.38
C VAL A 63 -3.34 5.43 5.80
N LEU A 64 -4.31 5.86 4.99
CA LEU A 64 -5.12 7.05 5.25
C LEU A 64 -6.04 6.88 6.45
N LEU A 65 -6.64 5.69 6.63
CA LEU A 65 -7.42 5.38 7.84
C LEU A 65 -6.60 5.57 9.13
N ASN A 66 -5.33 5.21 9.07
CA ASN A 66 -4.43 5.18 10.24
C ASN A 66 -3.46 6.36 10.28
N LYS A 67 -3.72 7.46 9.58
CA LYS A 67 -2.74 8.56 9.47
C LYS A 67 -2.39 9.25 10.80
N ASN A 68 -3.31 9.24 11.79
CA ASN A 68 -3.02 9.70 13.16
C ASN A 68 -2.13 8.75 13.96
N SER A 69 -2.02 7.48 13.55
CA SER A 69 -1.34 6.42 14.28
C SER A 69 -0.86 5.35 13.31
N TRP A 70 0.13 5.71 12.49
CA TRP A 70 0.61 4.89 11.38
C TRP A 70 0.95 3.44 11.78
N MET A 71 1.43 3.21 13.01
CA MET A 71 1.76 1.87 13.51
C MET A 71 0.56 0.92 13.49
N LYS A 72 -0.67 1.42 13.66
CA LYS A 72 -1.89 0.60 13.57
C LYS A 72 -2.10 0.04 12.16
N GLY A 73 -1.72 0.79 11.13
CA GLY A 73 -1.85 0.37 9.73
C GLY A 73 -0.77 -0.61 9.26
N VAL A 74 0.30 -0.82 10.04
CA VAL A 74 1.43 -1.70 9.63
C VAL A 74 0.95 -3.12 9.35
N LYS A 75 0.13 -3.68 10.23
CA LYS A 75 -0.34 -5.06 10.07
C LYS A 75 -1.20 -5.23 8.81
N ASP A 76 -2.07 -4.26 8.51
CA ASP A 76 -2.91 -4.30 7.32
C ASP A 76 -2.06 -4.22 6.03
N VAL A 77 -1.09 -3.31 6.01
CA VAL A 77 -0.17 -3.15 4.86
C VAL A 77 0.69 -4.40 4.66
N GLU A 78 1.25 -4.98 5.73
CA GLU A 78 1.99 -6.24 5.65
C GLU A 78 1.12 -7.41 5.20
N THR A 79 -0.16 -7.42 5.61
CA THR A 79 -1.11 -8.45 5.20
C THR A 79 -1.32 -8.43 3.69
N ILE A 80 -1.41 -7.24 3.11
CA ILE A 80 -1.54 -7.07 1.67
C ILE A 80 -0.23 -7.47 0.99
N LEU A 81 0.92 -6.92 1.44
CA LEU A 81 2.20 -7.06 0.73
C LEU A 81 2.86 -8.43 0.83
N PHE A 82 2.80 -9.10 1.99
CA PHE A 82 3.68 -10.25 2.29
C PHE A 82 2.95 -11.46 2.84
N GLN A 83 1.86 -11.26 3.58
CA GLN A 83 1.16 -12.39 4.17
C GLN A 83 0.26 -13.07 3.14
N LYS A 84 -0.15 -14.30 3.47
CA LYS A 84 -1.10 -15.07 2.66
C LYS A 84 -2.47 -14.39 2.72
N SER A 85 -2.66 -13.42 1.84
CA SER A 85 -3.94 -12.82 1.54
C SER A 85 -4.56 -13.50 0.31
N ASN A 86 -5.83 -13.22 0.07
CA ASN A 86 -6.46 -13.61 -1.19
C ASN A 86 -6.10 -12.66 -2.34
N TYR A 87 -5.17 -11.71 -2.14
CA TYR A 87 -4.68 -10.81 -3.17
C TYR A 87 -3.45 -11.41 -3.85
N ILE A 88 -3.51 -11.60 -5.16
CA ILE A 88 -2.33 -11.92 -5.98
C ILE A 88 -1.92 -10.63 -6.70
N HIS A 89 -0.76 -10.09 -6.34
CA HIS A 89 -0.21 -8.90 -7.00
C HIS A 89 1.31 -8.98 -7.15
N SER A 90 1.86 -8.22 -8.09
CA SER A 90 3.30 -8.07 -8.30
C SER A 90 3.87 -6.78 -7.67
N LEU A 91 3.09 -6.09 -6.83
CA LEU A 91 3.52 -4.83 -6.21
C LEU A 91 4.75 -5.08 -5.32
N SER A 92 5.85 -4.44 -5.69
CA SER A 92 7.13 -4.49 -4.99
C SER A 92 7.74 -3.10 -4.99
N TYR A 93 8.36 -2.72 -3.88
CA TYR A 93 9.18 -1.52 -3.76
C TYR A 93 10.68 -1.81 -3.93
N TRP A 94 11.06 -3.09 -4.00
CA TRP A 94 12.40 -3.52 -4.37
C TRP A 94 12.44 -3.82 -5.87
N HIS A 95 13.33 -3.14 -6.59
CA HIS A 95 13.55 -3.38 -8.02
C HIS A 95 15.03 -3.65 -8.31
N GLN A 96 15.32 -4.53 -9.26
CA GLN A 96 16.68 -4.67 -9.79
C GLN A 96 16.88 -3.63 -10.88
N ASP A 97 18.00 -2.92 -10.86
CA ASP A 97 18.33 -1.96 -11.91
C ASP A 97 18.43 -2.70 -13.26
N ILE A 98 17.71 -2.18 -14.26
CA ILE A 98 17.63 -2.76 -15.60
C ILE A 98 19.00 -2.73 -16.29
N LEU A 99 19.78 -1.69 -16.04
CA LEU A 99 21.13 -1.50 -16.61
C LEU A 99 22.19 -2.25 -15.78
N ASN A 100 21.97 -2.41 -14.48
CA ASN A 100 22.87 -3.14 -13.60
C ASN A 100 22.12 -4.10 -12.66
N ARG A 101 21.90 -5.34 -13.09
CA ARG A 101 21.16 -6.36 -12.32
C ARG A 101 21.76 -6.69 -10.94
N LYS A 102 22.99 -6.26 -10.64
CA LYS A 102 23.60 -6.39 -9.31
C LYS A 102 23.15 -5.31 -8.34
N ARG A 103 22.60 -4.20 -8.83
CA ARG A 103 22.10 -3.08 -8.03
C ARG A 103 20.62 -3.26 -7.72
N THR A 104 20.27 -3.10 -6.45
CA THR A 104 18.88 -3.03 -6.00
C THR A 104 18.52 -1.56 -5.76
N LEU A 105 17.37 -1.14 -6.27
CA LEU A 105 16.80 0.19 -6.11
C LEU A 105 15.50 0.12 -5.32
N LEU A 106 15.19 1.20 -4.61
CA LEU A 106 13.85 1.44 -4.12
C LEU A 106 13.06 2.12 -5.23
N ASP A 107 12.00 1.49 -5.69
CA ASP A 107 11.10 2.03 -6.70
C ASP A 107 9.71 2.23 -6.10
N PHE A 108 9.29 3.49 -6.04
CA PHE A 108 7.98 3.86 -5.52
C PHE A 108 7.02 4.36 -6.62
N SER A 109 7.32 4.11 -7.89
CA SER A 109 6.56 4.64 -9.05
C SER A 109 5.07 4.29 -9.05
N TYR A 110 4.70 3.13 -8.50
CA TYR A 110 3.31 2.70 -8.36
C TYR A 110 2.63 3.14 -7.07
N PHE A 111 3.38 3.73 -6.13
CA PHE A 111 2.86 4.16 -4.86
C PHE A 111 2.41 5.61 -4.90
N SER A 112 1.28 5.90 -4.27
CA SER A 112 0.83 7.27 -4.04
C SER A 112 1.67 7.94 -2.97
N THR A 113 1.68 9.27 -2.92
CA THR A 113 2.47 10.04 -1.95
C THR A 113 2.23 9.61 -0.50
N PRO A 114 0.98 9.41 0.00
CA PRO A 114 0.75 8.93 1.36
C PRO A 114 1.40 7.57 1.60
N THR A 115 1.27 6.66 0.62
CA THR A 115 1.84 5.32 0.72
C THR A 115 3.36 5.34 0.65
N THR A 116 3.98 6.17 -0.21
CA THR A 116 5.44 6.33 -0.27
C THR A 116 5.97 6.81 1.08
N CYS A 117 5.36 7.82 1.69
CA CYS A 117 5.75 8.32 3.01
C CYS A 117 5.62 7.21 4.08
N PHE A 118 4.53 6.45 4.05
CA PHE A 118 4.35 5.30 4.94
C PHE A 118 5.43 4.24 4.74
N MET A 119 5.71 3.84 3.50
CA MET A 119 6.69 2.81 3.16
C MET A 119 8.10 3.25 3.56
N LEU A 120 8.50 4.49 3.32
CA LEU A 120 9.78 5.03 3.78
C LEU A 120 9.91 4.94 5.30
N ARG A 121 8.88 5.34 6.04
CA ARG A 121 8.85 5.24 7.51
C ARG A 121 8.92 3.78 7.97
N TYR A 122 8.15 2.90 7.34
CA TYR A 122 8.14 1.46 7.60
C TYR A 122 9.53 0.86 7.40
N LEU A 123 10.17 1.11 6.26
CA LEU A 123 11.49 0.58 5.93
C LEU A 123 12.56 1.05 6.93
N MET A 124 12.56 2.34 7.27
CA MET A 124 13.49 2.91 8.24
C MET A 124 13.28 2.40 9.66
N THR A 125 12.08 1.91 9.99
CA THR A 125 11.73 1.39 11.31
C THR A 125 11.96 -0.11 11.42
N PHE A 126 11.33 -0.90 10.55
CA PHE A 126 11.29 -2.36 10.64
C PHE A 126 12.35 -3.05 9.78
N GLN A 127 12.71 -2.46 8.62
CA GLN A 127 13.68 -3.03 7.69
C GLN A 127 15.04 -2.30 7.71
N ARG A 128 15.34 -1.54 8.77
CA ARG A 128 16.57 -0.72 8.85
C ARG A 128 17.85 -1.53 8.62
N LYS A 129 17.90 -2.77 9.14
CA LYS A 129 19.05 -3.66 8.95
C LYS A 129 19.19 -4.10 7.49
N GLU A 130 18.08 -4.46 6.85
CA GLU A 130 18.05 -4.87 5.45
C GLU A 130 18.42 -3.71 4.52
N LEU A 131 17.88 -2.50 4.75
CA LEU A 131 18.30 -1.28 4.08
C LEU A 131 19.81 -1.09 4.17
N LYS A 132 20.37 -1.21 5.39
CA LYS A 132 21.82 -1.10 5.58
C LYS A 132 22.58 -2.16 4.79
N ILE A 133 22.12 -3.41 4.72
CA ILE A 133 22.82 -4.45 3.95
C ILE A 133 22.78 -4.16 2.46
N LYS A 134 21.60 -3.83 1.91
CA LYS A 134 21.42 -3.59 0.47
C LYS A 134 22.12 -2.33 -0.02
N PHE A 135 22.22 -1.29 0.82
CA PHE A 135 22.84 0.00 0.47
C PHE A 135 24.26 0.22 1.05
N LYS A 136 24.77 -0.63 1.96
CA LYS A 136 26.18 -0.55 2.44
C LYS A 136 27.21 -0.90 1.37
N ASN A 137 26.80 -1.52 0.27
CA ASN A 137 27.67 -1.74 -0.87
C ASN A 137 27.92 -0.47 -1.71
N GLY A 138 27.56 0.72 -1.20
CA GLY A 138 27.95 2.03 -1.75
C GLY A 138 29.43 2.35 -1.57
N GLN A 139 30.31 1.43 -1.96
CA GLN A 139 31.62 1.78 -2.50
C GLN A 139 31.44 1.85 -4.01
N ASP A 140 30.91 3.00 -4.46
CA ASP A 140 31.17 3.48 -5.82
C ASP A 140 32.35 4.46 -5.72
#